data_AF-A0AAU2U6T3-F1
#
_entry.id   AF-A0AAU2U6T3-F1
#
_cell.length_a   1.000
_cell.length_b   1.000
_cell.length_c   1.000
_cell.angle_alpha   90.00
_cell.angle_beta   90.00
_cell.angle_gamma   90.00
#
_symmetry.space_group_name_H-M   'P 1'
#
loop_
_entity.id
_entity.type
_entity.pdbx_description
1 polymer ?
#
loop_
_entity_poly.entity_id
_entity_poly.type
_entity_poly.pdbx_seq_one_letter_code
_entity_poly.pdbx_strand_id
1 'polypeptide(L)' 'MRSLTVFAQGVLTLGVVVMMLVSGLMVVSRGVSLELAQAVGLLALFLGLLLVIERRTTGRWFRWSRR' A
#
# COMPACT_ATOMS: atom_id res chain seq x y z
N MET A 1 -11.85 18.53 -5.16
CA MET A 1 -11.35 17.79 -3.97
C MET A 1 -11.48 16.28 -4.11
N ARG A 2 -12.66 15.72 -4.45
CA ARG A 2 -12.89 14.27 -4.56
C ARG A 2 -12.06 13.54 -5.63
N SER A 3 -11.84 14.16 -6.79
CA SER A 3 -11.01 13.59 -7.87
C SER A 3 -9.53 13.48 -7.49
N LEU A 4 -8.98 14.47 -6.78
CA LEU A 4 -7.59 14.47 -6.32
C LEU A 4 -7.32 13.34 -5.31
N THR A 5 -8.30 13.04 -4.45
CA THR A 5 -8.20 11.95 -3.48
C THR A 5 -8.30 10.58 -4.13
N VAL A 6 -9.16 10.43 -5.14
CA VAL A 6 -9.24 9.19 -5.94
C VAL A 6 -7.94 8.96 -6.73
N PHE A 7 -7.37 10.02 -7.30
CA PHE A 7 -6.08 9.94 -7.98
C PHE A 7 -4.96 9.54 -7.02
N ALA A 8 -4.86 10.18 -5.85
CA ALA A 8 -3.89 9.83 -4.83
C ALA A 8 -4.05 8.40 -4.31
N GLN A 9 -5.30 7.94 -4.07
CA GLN A 9 -5.58 6.55 -3.71
C GLN A 9 -5.11 5.60 -4.81
N GLY A 10 -5.41 5.91 -6.09
CA GLY A 10 -4.97 5.14 -7.24
C GLY A 10 -3.44 4.97 -7.30
N VAL A 11 -2.69 6.07 -7.17
CA VAL A 11 -1.23 6.06 -7.16
C VAL A 11 -0.68 5.23 -5.99
N LEU A 12 -1.26 5.37 -4.80
CA LEU A 12 -0.86 4.59 -3.62
C LEU A 12 -1.13 3.09 -3.80
N THR A 13 -2.30 2.69 -4.31
CA THR A 13 -2.59 1.28 -4.64
C THR A 13 -1.61 0.73 -5.67
N LEU A 14 -1.26 1.53 -6.69
CA LEU A 14 -0.32 1.11 -7.71
C LEU A 14 1.09 0.93 -7.13
N GLY A 15 1.51 1.81 -6.23
CA GLY A 15 2.74 1.67 -5.44
C GLY A 15 2.77 0.39 -4.60
N VAL A 16 1.66 0.06 -3.91
CA VAL A 16 1.51 -1.20 -3.16
C VAL A 16 1.67 -2.42 -4.07
N VAL A 17 1.02 -2.44 -5.24
CA VAL A 17 1.11 -3.53 -6.20
C VAL A 17 2.54 -3.71 -6.72
N VAL A 18 3.20 -2.61 -7.12
CA VAL A 18 4.58 -2.65 -7.62
C VAL A 18 5.54 -3.13 -6.53
N MET A 19 5.44 -2.61 -5.30
CA MET A 19 6.27 -3.06 -4.18
C MET A 19 6.04 -4.52 -3.82
N MET A 20 4.80 -5.00 -3.92
CA MET A 20 4.47 -6.42 -3.68
C MET A 20 5.08 -7.32 -4.74
N LEU A 21 5.03 -6.91 -6.01
CA LEU A 21 5.70 -7.59 -7.12
C LEU A 21 7.23 -7.61 -6.94
N VAL A 22 7.84 -6.48 -6.60
CA VAL A 22 9.30 -6.37 -6.39
C VAL A 22 9.74 -7.22 -5.20
N SER A 23 9.01 -7.16 -4.09
CA SER A 23 9.28 -7.99 -2.91
C SER A 23 9.13 -9.48 -3.25
N GLY A 24 8.06 -9.86 -3.95
CA GLY A 24 7.87 -11.24 -4.41
C GLY A 24 9.01 -11.72 -5.31
N LEU A 25 9.48 -10.88 -6.24
CA LEU A 25 10.61 -11.19 -7.11
C LEU A 25 11.92 -11.34 -6.32
N MET A 26 12.16 -10.47 -5.33
CA MET A 26 13.34 -10.55 -4.46
C MET A 26 13.35 -11.81 -3.61
N VAL A 27 12.20 -12.22 -3.05
CA VAL A 27 12.07 -13.50 -2.33
C VAL A 27 12.45 -14.67 -3.23
N VAL A 28 11.91 -14.72 -4.46
CA VAL A 28 12.14 -15.81 -5.40
C VAL A 28 13.59 -15.84 -5.90
N SER A 29 14.23 -14.69 -6.06
CA SER A 29 15.57 -14.59 -6.68
C SER A 29 16.74 -14.62 -5.70
N ARG A 30 16.58 -14.11 -4.47
CA ARG A 30 17.70 -13.94 -3.52
C ARG A 30 17.41 -14.43 -2.10
N GLY A 31 16.19 -14.87 -1.79
CA GLY A 31 15.78 -15.24 -0.43
C GLY A 31 15.53 -14.01 0.47
N VAL A 32 15.33 -14.25 1.77
CA VAL A 32 15.00 -13.18 2.73
C VAL A 32 16.24 -12.33 3.03
N SER A 33 16.31 -11.14 2.42
CA SER A 33 17.39 -10.17 2.62
C SER A 33 16.93 -8.95 3.43
N LEU A 34 17.88 -8.16 3.95
CA LEU A 34 17.58 -6.88 4.63
C LEU A 34 16.83 -5.91 3.69
N GLU A 35 17.13 -5.96 2.39
CA GLU A 35 16.46 -5.18 1.34
C GLU A 35 14.99 -5.57 1.23
N LEU A 36 14.67 -6.86 1.40
CA LEU A 36 13.30 -7.34 1.45
C LEU A 36 12.55 -6.78 2.66
N ALA A 37 13.20 -6.75 3.83
CA ALA A 37 12.60 -6.18 5.03
C ALA A 37 12.31 -4.67 4.87
N GLN A 38 13.21 -3.93 4.20
CA GLN A 38 12.97 -2.53 3.85
C GLN A 38 11.82 -2.37 2.85
N ALA A 39 11.75 -3.22 1.83
CA ALA A 39 10.67 -3.21 0.85
C ALA A 39 9.30 -3.50 1.50
N VAL A 40 9.24 -4.47 2.41
CA VAL A 40 8.03 -4.79 3.20
C VAL A 40 7.66 -3.63 4.13
N GLY A 41 8.63 -2.97 4.77
CA GLY A 41 8.40 -1.79 5.59
C GLY A 41 7.81 -0.61 4.81
N LEU A 42 8.33 -0.36 3.61
CA LEU A 42 7.79 0.62 2.66
C LEU A 42 6.35 0.27 2.24
N LEU A 43 6.09 -1.00 1.96
CA LEU A 43 4.76 -1.51 1.65
C LEU A 43 3.76 -1.25 2.78
N ALA A 44 4.15 -1.52 4.03
CA ALA A 44 3.35 -1.24 5.21
C ALA A 44 3.08 0.25 5.38
N LEU A 45 4.07 1.11 5.09
CA LEU A 45 3.92 2.57 5.12
C LEU A 45 2.89 3.05 4.08
N PHE A 46 2.97 2.56 2.84
CA PHE A 46 2.03 2.88 1.77
C PHE A 46 0.60 2.41 2.10
N LEU A 47 0.46 1.21 2.65
CA LEU A 47 -0.82 0.70 3.13
C LEU A 47 -1.37 1.55 4.29
N GLY A 48 -0.53 1.93 5.25
CA GLY A 48 -0.91 2.80 6.36
C GLY A 48 -1.41 4.17 5.88
N LEU A 49 -0.70 4.80 4.94
CA LEU A 49 -1.11 6.05 4.29
C LEU A 49 -2.46 5.90 3.59
N LEU A 50 -2.66 4.81 2.85
CA LEU A 50 -3.92 4.52 2.17
C LEU A 50 -5.08 4.39 3.16
N LEU A 51 -4.88 3.68 4.27
CA LEU A 51 -5.88 3.51 5.34
C LEU A 51 -6.20 4.83 6.04
N VAL A 52 -5.19 5.68 6.30
CA VAL A 52 -5.40 7.00 6.91
C VAL A 52 -6.20 7.91 5.98
N ILE A 53 -5.87 7.93 4.68
CA ILE A 53 -6.61 8.70 3.68
C ILE A 53 -8.03 8.17 3.55
N GLU A 54 -8.23 6.86 3.53
CA GLU A 54 -9.54 6.24 3.46
C GLU A 54 -10.39 6.57 4.70
N ARG A 55 -9.81 6.52 5.91
CA ARG A 55 -10.46 6.93 7.16
C ARG A 55 -10.86 8.41 7.15
N ARG A 56 -9.98 9.29 6.67
CA ARG A 56 -10.27 10.73 6.60
C ARG A 56 -11.34 11.07 5.57
N THR A 57 -11.44 10.30 4.49
CA THR A 57 -12.36 10.58 3.37
C THR A 57 -13.72 9.90 3.51
N THR A 58 -13.77 8.72 4.10
CA THR A 58 -15.00 7.92 4.22
C THR A 58 -15.45 7.70 5.66
N GLY A 59 -14.64 8.05 6.65
CA GLY A 59 -14.88 7.73 8.07
C GLY A 59 -14.69 6.24 8.40
N ARG A 60 -14.37 5.39 7.41
CA ARG A 60 -14.28 3.93 7.56
C ARG A 60 -12.83 3.48 7.55
N TRP A 61 -12.52 2.46 8.33
CA TRP A 61 -11.17 1.89 8.41
C TRP A 61 -10.80 0.99 7.24
N PHE A 62 -11.78 0.37 6.58
CA PHE A 62 -11.57 -0.49 5.44
C PHE A 62 -12.72 -0.34 4.46
N ARG A 63 -12.42 -0.26 3.16
CA ARG A 63 -13.40 -0.39 2.06
C ARG A 63 -14.29 -1.63 2.15
N TRP A 64 -13.80 -2.69 2.81
CA TRP A 64 -14.50 -3.97 3.01
C TRP A 64 -15.23 -4.09 4.36
N SER A 65 -15.10 -3.11 5.26
CA SER A 65 -15.91 -3.05 6.48
C SER A 65 -17.35 -2.66 6.11
N ARG A 66 -18.13 -3.65 5.69
CA ARG A 66 -19.58 -3.56 5.65
C ARG A 66 -20.09 -3.76 7.08
N ARG A 67 -20.08 -2.69 7.87
CA ARG A 67 -20.95 -2.41 9.02
C ARG A 67 -20.64 -1.01 9.52
#